data_AF-A0AAW5Z3Z4-F1
#
_entry.id   AF-A0AAW5Z3Z4-F1
#
_cell.length_a   1.000
_cell.length_b   1.000
_cell.length_c   1.000
_cell.angle_alpha   90.00
_cell.angle_beta   90.00
_cell.angle_gamma   90.00
#
_symmetry.space_group_name_H-M   'P 1'
#
loop_
_entity.id
_entity.type
_entity.pdbx_description
1 polymer ?
#
loop_
_entity_poly.entity_id
_entity_poly.type
_entity_poly.pdbx_seq_one_letter_code
_entity_poly.pdbx_strand_id
1 'polypeptide(L)'
;DKLKGLVGIGFYCFKTDFGELIPTDVQWFDGSDPQKMHNHYAYIYNELVWKVLKETVGEEEAVLFARSASVGAQKFPVHWGGDCYANYESMAESLRGGLSIGLSGFGFWSHDIGGF
;
A
#
# COMPACT_ATOMS: atom_id res chain seq x y z
N ASP A 1 6.23 -16.36 -5.14
CA ASP A 1 6.06 -17.73 -4.60
C ASP A 1 5.52 -17.80 -3.20
N LYS A 2 6.11 -17.15 -2.19
CA LYS A 2 5.59 -17.19 -0.82
C LYS A 2 4.13 -16.70 -0.72
N LEU A 3 3.83 -15.56 -1.34
CA LEU A 3 2.46 -15.03 -1.44
C LEU A 3 1.51 -15.98 -2.20
N LYS A 4 1.97 -16.58 -3.31
CA LYS A 4 1.20 -17.59 -4.07
C LYS A 4 0.88 -18.82 -3.21
N GLY A 5 1.81 -19.24 -2.34
CA GLY A 5 1.58 -20.31 -1.37
C GLY A 5 0.49 -19.97 -0.35
N LEU A 6 0.42 -18.72 0.12
CA LEU A 6 -0.65 -18.25 1.00
C LEU A 6 -2.01 -18.24 0.29
N VAL A 7 -2.05 -17.80 -0.97
CA VAL A 7 -3.27 -17.91 -1.78
C VAL A 7 -3.69 -19.37 -1.97
N GLY A 8 -2.74 -20.27 -2.20
CA GLY A 8 -2.98 -21.71 -2.33
C GLY A 8 -3.59 -22.38 -1.09
N ILE A 9 -3.51 -21.75 0.09
CA ILE A 9 -4.16 -22.22 1.32
C ILE A 9 -5.41 -21.39 1.71
N GLY A 10 -5.90 -20.54 0.81
CA GLY A 10 -7.18 -19.84 0.96
C GLY A 10 -7.11 -18.39 1.46
N PHE A 11 -5.93 -17.74 1.42
CA PHE A 11 -5.87 -16.28 1.61
C PHE A 11 -6.28 -15.56 0.31
N TYR A 12 -7.12 -14.53 0.42
CA TYR A 12 -7.70 -13.85 -0.76
C TYR A 12 -7.15 -12.43 -0.99
N CYS A 13 -6.52 -11.81 0.01
CA CYS A 13 -5.94 -10.48 -0.09
C CYS A 13 -4.78 -10.30 0.88
N PHE A 14 -4.07 -9.17 0.76
CA PHE A 14 -2.95 -8.83 1.63
C PHE A 14 -3.03 -7.37 2.10
N LYS A 15 -2.79 -7.15 3.41
CA LYS A 15 -2.42 -5.83 3.93
C LYS A 15 -0.94 -5.60 3.60
N THR A 16 -0.64 -4.68 2.68
CA THR A 16 0.72 -4.31 2.30
C THR A 16 1.19 -3.16 3.19
N ASP A 17 1.61 -3.54 4.39
CA ASP A 17 2.08 -2.63 5.43
C ASP A 17 3.54 -2.19 5.21
N PHE A 18 3.97 -1.12 5.86
CA PHE A 18 5.29 -0.51 5.69
C PHE A 18 5.60 -0.04 4.24
N GLY A 19 6.89 0.00 3.88
CA GLY A 19 7.38 0.42 2.56
C GLY A 19 7.86 1.87 2.49
N GLU A 20 7.85 2.63 3.59
CA GLU A 20 8.26 4.05 3.61
C GLU A 20 9.68 4.32 4.14
N LEU A 21 10.23 3.50 5.06
CA LEU A 21 11.57 3.72 5.64
C LEU A 21 12.68 3.03 4.84
N ILE A 22 12.80 3.38 3.56
CA ILE A 22 13.78 2.78 2.65
C ILE A 22 15.12 3.53 2.75
N PRO A 23 16.22 2.84 3.13
CA PRO A 23 17.53 3.47 3.30
C PRO A 23 18.11 3.95 1.98
N THR A 24 19.00 4.94 2.04
CA THR A 24 19.64 5.54 0.86
C THR A 24 21.14 5.29 0.80
N ASP A 25 21.75 4.84 1.89
CA ASP A 25 23.14 4.39 2.03
C ASP A 25 23.31 2.92 1.61
N VAL A 26 22.67 2.54 0.51
CA VAL A 26 22.65 1.16 -0.02
C VAL A 26 22.92 1.14 -1.51
N GLN A 27 23.31 -0.03 -2.01
CA GLN A 27 23.41 -0.30 -3.44
C GLN A 27 22.28 -1.26 -3.85
N TRP A 28 21.37 -0.79 -4.70
CA TRP A 28 20.32 -1.63 -5.28
C TRP A 28 20.91 -2.61 -6.29
N PHE A 29 20.29 -3.78 -6.40
CA PHE A 29 20.76 -4.86 -7.28
C PHE A 29 20.86 -4.43 -8.75
N ASP A 30 19.92 -3.62 -9.22
CA ASP A 30 19.87 -3.10 -10.59
C ASP A 30 20.71 -1.82 -10.79
N GLY A 31 21.38 -1.34 -9.74
CA GLY A 31 22.13 -0.09 -9.75
C GLY A 31 21.27 1.18 -9.71
N SER A 32 19.97 1.07 -9.40
CA SER A 32 19.06 2.21 -9.29
C SER A 32 19.53 3.24 -8.26
N ASP A 33 19.23 4.50 -8.55
CA ASP A 33 19.50 5.64 -7.66
C ASP A 33 18.76 5.50 -6.32
N PRO A 34 19.47 5.35 -5.18
CA PRO A 34 18.83 5.18 -3.88
C PRO A 34 17.88 6.31 -3.49
N GLN A 35 18.15 7.55 -3.94
CA GLN A 35 17.31 8.71 -3.65
C GLN A 35 15.94 8.61 -4.32
N LYS A 36 15.89 8.07 -5.54
CA LYS A 36 14.62 7.81 -6.25
C LYS A 36 13.91 6.59 -5.70
N MET A 37 14.69 5.56 -5.35
CA MET A 37 14.15 4.31 -4.80
C MET A 37 13.49 4.51 -3.44
N HIS A 38 13.91 5.50 -2.65
CA HIS A 38 13.27 5.83 -1.38
C HIS A 38 11.74 5.93 -1.51
N ASN A 39 11.26 6.69 -2.51
CA ASN A 39 9.83 6.83 -2.78
C ASN A 39 9.30 5.74 -3.72
N HIS A 40 10.07 5.35 -4.74
CA HIS A 40 9.56 4.44 -5.78
C HIS A 40 9.38 3.00 -5.29
N TYR A 41 10.06 2.61 -4.21
CA TYR A 41 9.92 1.27 -3.64
C TYR A 41 8.49 0.90 -3.28
N ALA A 42 7.70 1.83 -2.72
CA ALA A 42 6.30 1.59 -2.39
C ALA A 42 5.48 1.20 -3.64
N TYR A 43 5.79 1.76 -4.81
CA TYR A 43 5.16 1.35 -6.07
C TYR A 43 5.53 -0.09 -6.43
N ILE A 44 6.83 -0.41 -6.43
CA ILE A 44 7.33 -1.74 -6.83
C ILE A 44 6.80 -2.82 -5.89
N TYR A 45 6.78 -2.55 -4.58
CA TYR A 45 6.26 -3.45 -3.57
C TYR A 45 4.77 -3.76 -3.81
N ASN A 46 3.93 -2.73 -3.90
CA ASN A 46 2.49 -2.92 -4.12
C ASN A 46 2.20 -3.56 -5.49
N GLU A 47 2.94 -3.18 -6.54
CA GLU A 47 2.78 -3.79 -7.87
C GLU A 47 3.09 -5.29 -7.84
N LEU A 48 4.13 -5.71 -7.12
CA LEU A 48 4.48 -7.13 -6.98
C LEU A 48 3.35 -7.92 -6.31
N VAL A 49 2.80 -7.42 -5.20
CA VAL A 49 1.72 -8.11 -4.49
C VAL A 49 0.44 -8.12 -5.31
N TRP A 50 0.11 -7.00 -5.98
CA TRP A 50 -1.01 -6.91 -6.91
C TRP A 50 -0.90 -7.93 -8.04
N LYS A 51 0.27 -8.03 -8.70
CA LYS A 51 0.51 -9.01 -9.77
C LYS A 51 0.31 -10.44 -9.29
N VAL A 52 0.73 -10.76 -8.06
CA VAL A 52 0.45 -12.09 -7.47
C VAL A 52 -1.04 -12.34 -7.40
N LEU A 53 -1.84 -11.43 -6.83
CA LEU A 53 -3.29 -11.59 -6.74
C LEU A 53 -3.94 -11.71 -8.14
N LYS A 54 -3.56 -10.81 -9.06
CA LYS A 54 -4.05 -10.84 -10.44
C LYS A 54 -3.79 -12.19 -11.14
N GLU A 55 -2.63 -12.79 -10.92
CA GLU A 55 -2.26 -14.09 -11.50
C GLU A 55 -2.93 -15.29 -10.80
N THR A 56 -3.30 -15.18 -9.53
CA THR A 56 -3.81 -16.33 -8.74
C THR A 56 -5.31 -16.32 -8.54
N VAL A 57 -5.90 -15.17 -8.17
CA VAL A 57 -7.34 -15.04 -7.91
C VAL A 57 -8.08 -14.31 -9.04
N GLY A 58 -7.34 -13.66 -9.94
CA GLY A 58 -7.89 -12.85 -11.03
C GLY A 58 -7.92 -11.36 -10.69
N GLU A 59 -7.92 -10.50 -11.72
CA GLU A 59 -7.88 -9.04 -11.55
C GLU A 59 -9.12 -8.49 -10.86
N GLU A 60 -10.30 -9.04 -11.17
CA GLU A 60 -11.58 -8.59 -10.58
C GLU A 60 -11.68 -8.88 -9.07
N GLU A 61 -10.92 -9.86 -8.57
CA GLU A 61 -10.87 -10.24 -7.15
C GLU A 61 -9.66 -9.62 -6.42
N ALA A 62 -8.77 -8.93 -7.15
CA ALA A 62 -7.55 -8.40 -6.57
C ALA A 62 -7.86 -7.15 -5.73
N VAL A 63 -7.48 -7.21 -4.45
CA VAL A 63 -7.57 -6.07 -3.53
C VAL A 63 -6.41 -6.09 -2.53
N LEU A 64 -5.88 -4.91 -2.24
CA LEU A 64 -4.89 -4.66 -1.20
C LEU A 64 -5.49 -3.82 -0.06
N PHE A 65 -4.74 -3.76 1.03
CA PHE A 65 -4.92 -2.76 2.09
C PHE A 65 -3.56 -2.12 2.35
N ALA A 66 -3.18 -1.15 1.52
CA ALA A 66 -1.82 -0.62 1.42
C ALA A 66 -1.59 0.59 2.32
N ARG A 67 -0.46 0.62 3.05
CA ARG A 67 -0.06 1.77 3.87
C ARG A 67 0.71 2.82 3.07
N SER A 68 1.79 2.41 2.41
CA SER A 68 2.67 3.32 1.67
C SER A 68 2.33 3.37 0.19
N ALA A 69 2.55 4.53 -0.44
CA ALA A 69 2.25 4.76 -1.84
C ALA A 69 3.24 5.72 -2.49
N SER A 70 3.29 5.67 -3.82
CA SER A 70 4.04 6.58 -4.68
C SER A 70 3.26 6.81 -5.97
N VAL A 71 3.74 7.70 -6.85
CA VAL A 71 3.05 8.01 -8.11
C VAL A 71 2.79 6.71 -8.90
N GLY A 72 1.53 6.49 -9.28
CA GLY A 72 1.09 5.30 -10.00
C GLY A 72 0.52 4.18 -9.11
N ALA A 73 0.75 4.22 -7.79
CA ALA A 73 0.26 3.19 -6.88
C ALA A 73 -1.27 3.17 -6.74
N GLN A 74 -1.98 4.23 -7.15
CA GLN A 74 -3.44 4.26 -7.17
C GLN A 74 -4.09 3.15 -8.02
N LYS A 75 -3.31 2.51 -8.91
CA LYS A 75 -3.71 1.34 -9.70
C LYS A 75 -3.91 0.08 -8.85
N PHE A 76 -3.43 0.06 -7.60
CA PHE A 76 -3.41 -1.11 -6.71
C PHE A 76 -4.22 -0.83 -5.43
N PRO A 77 -5.54 -0.59 -5.53
CA PRO A 77 -6.38 -0.26 -4.38
C PRO A 77 -6.54 -1.45 -3.42
N VAL A 78 -6.92 -1.24 -2.15
CA VAL A 78 -7.32 0.00 -1.45
C VAL A 78 -6.16 0.54 -0.61
N HIS A 79 -6.14 1.86 -0.38
CA HIS A 79 -5.13 2.52 0.47
C HIS A 79 -5.70 2.90 1.83
N TRP A 80 -4.93 2.66 2.89
CA TRP A 80 -5.36 2.83 4.28
C TRP A 80 -4.65 4.01 4.96
N GLY A 81 -5.37 4.72 5.83
CA GLY A 81 -4.95 5.99 6.43
C GLY A 81 -3.81 5.96 7.45
N GLY A 82 -3.32 4.81 7.88
CA GLY A 82 -2.27 4.72 8.90
C GLY A 82 -2.80 4.57 10.32
N ASP A 83 -1.86 4.40 11.25
CA ASP A 83 -2.14 4.28 12.68
C ASP A 83 -2.65 5.62 13.23
N CYS A 84 -3.85 5.64 13.83
CA CYS A 84 -4.47 6.84 14.37
C CYS A 84 -4.97 6.62 15.81
N TYR A 85 -5.08 7.69 16.59
CA TYR A 85 -5.53 7.60 17.98
C TYR A 85 -7.06 7.52 18.08
N ALA A 86 -7.54 6.88 19.15
CA ALA A 86 -8.96 6.79 19.48
C ALA A 86 -9.54 8.08 20.11
N ASN A 87 -9.43 9.22 19.41
CA ASN A 87 -10.02 10.50 19.82
C ASN A 87 -10.55 11.33 18.63
N TYR A 88 -11.36 12.36 18.90
CA TYR A 88 -12.03 13.12 17.85
C TYR A 88 -11.06 13.94 17.00
N GLU A 89 -9.99 14.46 17.61
CA GLU A 89 -8.95 15.21 16.92
C GLU A 89 -8.25 14.35 15.86
N SER A 90 -7.94 13.10 16.20
CA SER A 90 -7.29 12.15 15.28
C SER A 90 -8.27 11.56 14.26
N MET A 91 -9.56 11.44 14.59
CA MET A 91 -10.58 11.17 13.57
C MET A 91 -10.65 12.30 12.53
N ALA A 92 -10.57 13.56 12.97
CA ALA A 92 -10.60 14.71 12.08
C ALA A 92 -9.36 14.80 11.18
N GLU A 93 -8.16 14.47 11.67
CA GLU A 93 -6.95 14.42 10.84
C GLU A 93 -6.96 13.27 9.83
N SER A 94 -7.50 12.11 10.22
CA SER A 94 -7.69 10.97 9.33
C SER A 94 -8.59 11.33 8.15
N LEU A 95 -9.72 12.03 8.39
CA LEU A 95 -10.60 12.51 7.32
C LEU A 95 -9.88 13.48 6.37
N ARG A 96 -9.05 14.39 6.89
CA ARG A 96 -8.23 15.28 6.05
C ARG A 96 -7.27 14.49 5.17
N GLY A 97 -6.64 13.44 5.72
CA GLY A 97 -5.81 12.50 4.95
C GLY A 97 -6.59 11.80 3.83
N GLY A 98 -7.78 11.27 4.14
CA GLY A 98 -8.66 10.62 3.15
C GLY A 98 -9.11 11.55 2.01
N LEU A 99 -9.46 12.80 2.30
CA LEU A 99 -9.78 13.78 1.26
C LEU A 99 -8.54 14.14 0.43
N SER A 100 -7.39 14.30 1.08
CA SER A 100 -6.13 14.67 0.42
C SER A 100 -5.65 13.58 -0.55
N ILE A 101 -5.74 12.31 -0.17
CA ILE A 101 -5.34 11.20 -1.05
C ILE A 101 -6.30 11.07 -2.25
N GLY A 102 -7.60 11.34 -2.05
CA GLY A 102 -8.59 11.44 -3.13
C GLY A 102 -8.25 12.54 -4.14
N LEU A 103 -7.89 13.74 -3.65
CA LEU A 103 -7.40 14.85 -4.49
C LEU A 103 -6.06 14.53 -5.18
N SER A 104 -5.32 13.53 -4.70
CA SER A 104 -4.04 13.08 -5.24
C SER A 104 -4.17 11.92 -6.24
N GLY A 105 -5.40 11.58 -6.66
CA GLY A 105 -5.67 10.60 -7.72
C GLY A 105 -5.95 9.17 -7.24
N PHE A 106 -6.12 8.93 -5.95
CA PHE A 106 -6.48 7.62 -5.40
C PHE A 106 -8.00 7.50 -5.25
N GLY A 107 -8.60 6.52 -5.93
CA GLY A 107 -10.05 6.35 -5.98
C GLY A 107 -10.68 5.71 -4.73
N PHE A 108 -9.89 5.00 -3.91
CA PHE A 108 -10.37 4.25 -2.76
C PHE A 108 -9.46 4.45 -1.55
N TRP A 109 -10.07 4.81 -0.43
CA TRP A 109 -9.41 5.04 0.85
C TRP A 109 -10.17 4.35 1.99
N SER A 110 -9.43 3.81 2.96
CA SER A 110 -9.96 3.20 4.18
C SER A 110 -9.28 3.77 5.43
N HIS A 111 -9.90 3.52 6.58
CA HIS A 111 -9.37 3.85 7.90
C HIS A 111 -9.90 2.87 8.94
N ASP A 112 -9.26 2.82 10.11
CA ASP A 112 -9.71 1.98 11.22
C ASP A 112 -10.82 2.68 12.01
N ILE A 113 -11.92 1.98 12.28
CA ILE A 113 -13.05 2.52 13.05
C ILE A 113 -12.70 2.43 14.54
N GLY A 114 -12.65 3.59 15.20
CA GLY A 114 -12.32 3.68 16.62
C GLY A 114 -10.84 3.97 16.90
N GLY A 115 -10.02 4.16 15.87
CA GLY A 115 -8.57 4.27 16.01
C GLY A 115 -7.88 2.92 15.85
N PHE A 116 -6.54 2.94 15.93
CA PHE A 116 -5.68 1.77 16.02
C PHE A 116 -5.37 1.46 17.50
#